data_AF-A0A383DXN6-F1
#
_entry.id   AF-A0A383DXN6-F1
#
_cell.length_a   1.000
_cell.length_b   1.000
_cell.length_c   1.000
_cell.angle_alpha   90.00
_cell.angle_beta   90.00
_cell.angle_gamma   90.00
#
_symmetry.space_group_name_H-M   'P 1'
#
loop_
_entity.id
_entity.type
_entity.pdbx_description
1 polymer ?
#
loop_
_entity_poly.entity_id
_entity_poly.type
_entity_poly.pdbx_seq_one_letter_code
_entity_poly.pdbx_strand_id
1 'polypeptide(L)' 'MIEIGPGHGALTEGLARTGCELTLIEVDHDLSAALRRAFPDANLIGQDVLTVNFS' A
#
# COMPACT_ATOMS: atom_id res chain seq x y z
N MET A 1 4.85 4.88 -7.69
CA MET A 1 4.70 5.71 -6.46
C MET A 1 4.68 4.78 -5.26
N ILE A 2 5.20 5.20 -4.10
CA ILE A 2 5.19 4.38 -2.88
C ILE A 2 4.44 5.15 -1.78
N GLU A 3 3.46 4.50 -1.16
CA GLU A 3 2.79 4.97 0.06
C GLU A 3 3.17 4.03 1.23
N ILE A 4 3.64 4.61 2.33
CA ILE A 4 4.06 3.90 3.54
C ILE A 4 3.04 4.19 4.63
N GLY A 5 2.52 3.16 5.28
CA GLY A 5 1.46 3.29 6.28
C GLY A 5 0.15 3.83 5.68
N PRO A 6 -0.42 3.20 4.64
CA PRO A 6 -1.69 3.60 4.05
C PRO A 6 -2.88 3.51 5.03
N GLY A 7 -2.76 2.69 6.08
CA GLY A 7 -3.83 2.49 7.06
C GLY A 7 -5.08 1.92 6.39
N HIS A 8 -6.20 2.66 6.47
CA HIS A 8 -7.46 2.27 5.81
C HIS A 8 -7.56 2.76 4.36
N GLY A 9 -6.52 3.40 3.81
CA GLY A 9 -6.47 3.81 2.41
C GLY A 9 -6.98 5.22 2.10
N ALA A 10 -7.03 6.11 3.09
CA ALA A 10 -7.61 7.45 2.93
C ALA A 10 -6.91 8.28 1.81
N LEU A 11 -5.58 8.23 1.75
CA LEU A 11 -4.81 8.86 0.66
C LEU A 11 -4.69 7.92 -0.54
N THR A 12 -4.56 6.61 -0.29
CA THR A 12 -4.50 5.55 -1.31
C THR A 12 -5.60 5.68 -2.36
N GLU A 13 -6.85 5.97 -1.97
CA GLU A 13 -7.94 6.17 -2.94
C GLU A 13 -7.66 7.31 -3.92
N GLY A 14 -7.13 8.42 -3.44
CA GLY A 14 -6.76 9.57 -4.27
C GLY A 14 -5.62 9.23 -5.22
N LEU A 15 -4.60 8.55 -4.70
CA LEU A 15 -3.44 8.13 -5.48
C LEU A 15 -3.83 7.11 -6.56
N ALA A 16 -4.65 6.11 -6.23
CA ALA A 16 -5.15 5.10 -7.17
C ALA A 16 -5.93 5.74 -8.33
N ARG A 17 -6.74 6.77 -8.07
CA ARG A 17 -7.49 7.49 -9.12
C ARG A 17 -6.60 8.23 -10.13
N THR A 18 -5.33 8.48 -9.81
CA THR A 18 -4.40 9.08 -10.78
C THR A 18 -3.95 8.11 -11.87
N GLY A 19 -4.20 6.80 -11.69
CA GLY A 19 -3.74 5.75 -12.59
C GLY A 19 -2.24 5.48 -12.52
N CYS A 20 -1.54 6.00 -11.51
CA CYS A 20 -0.13 5.68 -11.31
C CYS A 20 0.05 4.25 -10.83
N GLU A 21 1.18 3.64 -11.18
CA GLU A 21 1.60 2.38 -10.55
C GLU A 21 1.90 2.64 -9.06
N LEU A 22 1.11 2.01 -8.19
CA LEU A 22 1.14 2.26 -6.76
C LEU A 22 1.65 1.05 -6.00
N THR A 23 2.68 1.26 -5.19
CA THR A 23 3.16 0.29 -4.21
C THR A 23 2.76 0.76 -2.82
N LEU A 24 2.15 -0.12 -2.05
CA LEU A 24 1.69 0.11 -0.68
C LEU A 24 2.54 -0.72 0.28
N ILE A 25 3.03 -0.09 1.36
CA ILE A 25 3.79 -0.78 2.40
C ILE A 25 3.05 -0.61 3.73
N GLU A 26 2.53 -1.71 4.26
CA GLU A 26 1.76 -1.73 5.52
C GLU A 26 2.24 -2.88 6.40
N VAL A 27 2.50 -2.59 7.68
CA VAL A 27 3.02 -3.57 8.65
C VAL A 27 1.89 -4.34 9.33
N ASP A 28 0.71 -3.73 9.46
CA ASP A 28 -0.46 -4.37 10.04
C ASP A 28 -1.05 -5.40 9.06
N HIS A 29 -1.18 -6.65 9.51
CA HIS A 29 -1.63 -7.75 8.67
C HIS A 29 -3.11 -7.68 8.29
N ASP A 30 -3.96 -7.23 9.21
CA ASP A 30 -5.40 -7.13 8.98
C ASP A 30 -5.72 -5.99 8.01
N LEU A 31 -5.05 -4.85 8.19
CA LEU A 31 -5.12 -3.73 7.24
C LEU A 31 -4.54 -4.11 5.89
N SER A 32 -3.39 -4.79 5.85
CA SER A 32 -2.82 -5.32 4.60
C SER A 32 -3.82 -6.19 3.85
N ALA A 33 -4.49 -7.12 4.52
CA ALA A 33 -5.49 -7.98 3.88
C ALA A 33 -6.69 -7.18 3.34
N ALA A 34 -7.13 -6.14 4.05
CA ALA A 34 -8.17 -5.24 3.58
C ALA A 34 -7.73 -4.43 2.36
N LEU A 35 -6.51 -3.89 2.36
CA LEU A 35 -5.93 -3.13 1.26
C LEU A 35 -5.78 -3.96 -0.01
N ARG A 36 -5.36 -5.25 0.09
CA ARG A 36 -5.31 -6.15 -1.08
C ARG A 36 -6.67 -6.30 -1.76
N ARG A 37 -7.77 -6.28 -0.99
CA ARG A 37 -9.12 -6.39 -1.54
C ARG A 37 -9.62 -5.07 -2.12
N ALA A 38 -9.31 -3.95 -1.47
CA ALA A 38 -9.76 -2.62 -1.87
C ALA A 38 -8.98 -2.08 -3.09
N PHE A 39 -7.69 -2.40 -3.20
CA PHE A 39 -6.79 -1.88 -4.23
C PHE A 39 -6.04 -3.04 -4.92
N PRO A 40 -6.75 -3.89 -5.70
CA PRO A 40 -6.16 -5.10 -6.30
C PRO A 40 -5.04 -4.80 -7.31
N ASP A 41 -5.06 -3.60 -7.91
CA ASP A 41 -4.06 -3.16 -8.88
C ASP A 41 -2.79 -2.59 -8.23
N ALA A 42 -2.82 -2.34 -6.91
CA ALA A 42 -1.66 -1.87 -6.18
C ALA A 42 -0.74 -3.04 -5.77
N ASN A 43 0.57 -2.82 -5.84
CA ASN A 43 1.54 -3.76 -5.31
C ASN A 43 1.63 -3.62 -3.79
N LEU A 44 1.11 -4.60 -3.03
CA LEU A 44 1.15 -4.55 -1.57
C LEU A 44 2.30 -5.36 -0.98
N ILE A 45 3.13 -4.70 -0.18
CA ILE A 45 4.21 -5.26 0.64
C ILE A 45 3.78 -5.21 2.10
N GLY A 46 3.50 -6.39 2.68
CA GLY A 46 3.07 -6.55 4.07
C GLY A 46 4.25 -6.70 5.04
N GLN A 47 5.12 -5.69 5.14
CA GLN A 47 6.37 -5.74 5.92
C GLN A 47 6.60 -4.42 6.66
N ASP A 48 7.43 -4.46 7.70
CA ASP A 48 8.00 -3.23 8.29
C ASP A 48 8.86 -2.53 7.23
N VAL A 49 8.49 -1.29 6.90
CA VAL A 49 9.18 -0.46 5.91
C VAL A 49 10.67 -0.31 6.21
N LEU A 50 11.08 -0.36 7.48
CA LEU A 50 12.49 -0.28 7.89
C LEU A 50 13.33 -1.48 7.44
N THR A 51 12.68 -2.56 6.98
CA THR A 51 13.32 -3.80 6.50
C THR A 51 13.24 -3.99 4.99
N VAL A 52 12.49 -3.13 4.29
CA VAL A 52 12.32 -3.23 2.84
C VAL A 52 13.56 -2.70 2.12
N ASN A 53 14.02 -3.44 1.12
CA ASN A 53 15.10 -2.99 0.22
C ASN A 53 14.52 -2.22 -0.97
N PHE A 54 14.93 -0.96 -1.13
CA PHE A 54 14.49 -0.05 -2.19
C PHE A 54 15.50 0.12 -3.33
N SER A 55 16.64 -0.58 -3.28
CA SER A 55 17.72 -0.48 -4.26
C SER A 55 17.72 -1.57 -5.33
#